data_AF-A0A1W9X5H3-F1
#
_entry.id   AF-A0A1W9X5H3-F1
#
_cell.length_a   1.000
_cell.length_b   1.000
_cell.length_c   1.000
_cell.angle_alpha   90.00
_cell.angle_beta   90.00
_cell.angle_gamma   90.00
#
_symmetry.space_group_name_H-M   'P 1'
#
loop_
_entity.id
_entity.type
_entity.pdbx_description
1 polymer ?
#
loop_
_entity_poly.entity_id
_entity_poly.type
_entity_poly.pdbx_seq_one_letter_code
_entity_poly.pdbx_strand_id
1 'polypeptide(L)'
;MPASDIRPHHAPIKLQKGKQERAYYIRQGSETVEAKDDILTQLMQMTAKVPFDDRRNLTASLEALSPALLRHFLSNINSDLVAPGIDIPAIDLYRKLRIVFKVNEHEVPKNVALLFFAYNPEDFFPGARIEVVQFGDDTGGDLIEEKFFRGPLHTQITQVLDYLNGFNTTLIKKVPHQAEARCGFSLRGNGRSDCECRLSP
;
A
#
# COMPACT_ATOMS: atom_id res chain seq x y z
N MET A 1 -5.82 -3.49 15.63
CA MET A 1 -4.81 -4.33 16.33
C MET A 1 -3.48 -3.62 16.14
N PRO A 2 -2.76 -3.21 17.20
CA PRO A 2 -1.42 -2.67 17.03
C PRO A 2 -0.54 -3.73 16.37
N ALA A 3 0.30 -3.33 15.41
CA ALA A 3 1.28 -4.21 14.79
C ALA A 3 2.29 -4.63 15.87
N SER A 4 2.06 -5.80 16.48
CA SER A 4 3.00 -6.41 17.40
C SER A 4 4.05 -7.15 16.58
N ASP A 5 5.32 -6.96 16.95
CA ASP A 5 6.46 -7.66 16.34
C ASP A 5 6.39 -9.20 16.53
N ILE A 6 5.59 -9.66 17.49
CA ILE A 6 5.41 -11.08 17.81
C ILE A 6 4.20 -11.61 17.05
N ARG A 7 4.49 -12.27 15.92
CA ARG A 7 3.55 -13.04 15.09
C ARG A 7 3.82 -14.55 15.31
N PRO A 8 2.83 -15.44 15.12
CA PRO A 8 1.46 -15.16 14.69
C PRO A 8 0.61 -14.57 15.83
N HIS A 9 -0.44 -13.83 15.48
CA HIS A 9 -1.42 -13.39 16.47
C HIS A 9 -2.48 -14.48 16.67
N HIS A 10 -2.92 -14.63 17.91
CA HIS A 10 -3.93 -15.59 18.33
C HIS A 10 -5.12 -14.84 18.94
N ALA A 11 -6.33 -15.39 18.82
CA ALA A 11 -7.56 -14.79 19.31
C ALA A 11 -8.28 -15.75 20.27
N PRO A 12 -9.07 -15.25 21.24
CA PRO A 12 -9.86 -16.11 22.10
C PRO A 12 -10.89 -16.94 21.31
N ILE A 13 -11.11 -18.19 21.72
CA ILE A 13 -12.06 -19.11 21.07
C ILE A 13 -13.52 -18.71 21.38
N LYS A 14 -13.78 -18.10 22.54
CA LYS A 14 -15.12 -17.67 22.97
C LYS A 14 -15.05 -16.28 23.57
N LEU A 15 -16.01 -15.41 23.24
CA LEU A 15 -16.18 -14.10 23.87
C LEU A 15 -16.80 -14.25 25.27
N GLN A 16 -15.99 -14.50 26.30
CA GLN A 16 -16.42 -14.54 27.70
C GLN A 16 -15.45 -13.76 28.60
N LYS A 17 -15.92 -13.22 29.74
CA LYS A 17 -15.04 -12.55 30.72
C LYS A 17 -14.22 -13.60 31.48
N GLY A 18 -12.89 -13.45 31.48
CA GLY A 18 -11.96 -14.33 32.22
C GLY A 18 -10.77 -14.79 31.40
N LYS A 19 -9.98 -15.72 31.96
CA LYS A 19 -8.83 -16.35 31.29
C LYS A 19 -9.36 -17.25 30.18
N GLN A 20 -9.17 -16.83 28.94
CA GLN A 20 -9.69 -17.51 27.75
C GLN A 20 -8.62 -18.37 27.09
N GLU A 21 -9.03 -19.54 26.65
CA GLU A 21 -8.26 -20.32 25.68
C GLU A 21 -8.22 -19.57 24.35
N ARG A 22 -7.04 -19.53 23.74
CA ARG A 22 -6.76 -18.74 22.54
C ARG A 22 -6.23 -19.67 21.46
N ALA A 23 -6.69 -19.46 20.23
CA ALA A 23 -6.28 -20.24 19.08
C ALA A 23 -5.78 -19.32 17.96
N TYR A 24 -5.05 -19.92 17.01
CA TYR A 24 -4.63 -19.28 15.78
C TYR A 24 -5.68 -19.49 14.71
N TYR A 25 -5.91 -18.48 13.88
CA TYR A 25 -6.89 -18.54 12.80
C TYR A 25 -6.25 -18.10 11.49
N ILE A 26 -6.59 -18.80 10.41
CA ILE A 26 -6.17 -18.45 9.05
C ILE A 26 -7.40 -18.27 8.16
N ARG A 27 -7.23 -17.50 7.08
CA ARG A 27 -8.27 -17.38 6.06
C ARG A 27 -8.02 -18.42 4.97
N GLN A 28 -8.98 -19.30 4.76
CA GLN A 28 -8.97 -20.29 3.69
C GLN A 28 -10.15 -20.00 2.76
N GLY A 29 -9.86 -19.41 1.60
CA GLY A 29 -10.89 -18.88 0.70
C GLY A 29 -11.72 -17.76 1.35
N SER A 30 -13.04 -17.95 1.43
CA SER A 30 -13.96 -17.01 2.07
C SER A 30 -14.10 -17.19 3.58
N GLU A 31 -13.57 -18.29 4.14
CA GLU A 31 -13.81 -18.67 5.54
C GLU A 31 -12.58 -18.43 6.42
N THR A 32 -12.84 -18.16 7.71
CA THR A 32 -11.81 -18.09 8.75
C THR A 32 -11.85 -19.38 9.56
N VAL A 33 -10.78 -20.16 9.49
CA VAL A 33 -10.68 -21.50 10.09
C VAL A 33 -9.59 -21.49 11.17
N GLU A 34 -9.80 -22.26 12.23
CA GLU A 34 -8.81 -22.48 13.27
C GLU A 34 -7.59 -23.23 12.68
N ALA A 35 -6.39 -22.69 12.85
CA ALA A 35 -5.15 -23.32 12.41
C ALA A 35 -4.75 -24.45 13.37
N LYS A 36 -4.83 -25.69 12.91
CA LYS A 36 -4.43 -26.90 13.64
C LYS A 36 -3.34 -27.66 12.89
N ASP A 37 -2.60 -28.51 13.60
CA ASP A 37 -1.65 -29.48 13.06
C ASP A 37 -0.66 -28.89 12.02
N ASP A 38 -0.68 -29.40 10.79
CA ASP A 38 0.21 -28.98 9.71
C ASP A 38 0.01 -27.50 9.34
N ILE A 39 -1.23 -27.00 9.37
CA ILE A 39 -1.54 -25.61 9.07
C ILE A 39 -0.93 -24.71 10.15
N LEU A 40 -1.03 -25.12 11.41
CA LEU A 40 -0.41 -24.39 12.52
C LEU A 40 1.12 -24.39 12.38
N THR A 41 1.70 -25.52 12.00
CA THR A 41 3.15 -25.65 11.81
C THR A 41 3.64 -24.78 10.66
N GLN A 42 2.94 -24.77 9.52
CA GLN A 42 3.23 -23.89 8.39
C GLN A 42 3.08 -22.41 8.78
N LEU A 43 2.00 -22.05 9.47
CA LEU A 43 1.78 -20.69 9.97
C LEU A 43 2.96 -20.25 10.85
N MET A 44 3.37 -21.09 11.81
CA MET A 44 4.49 -20.81 12.70
C MET A 44 5.80 -20.63 11.93
N GLN A 45 6.08 -21.48 10.94
CA GLN A 45 7.25 -21.36 10.07
C GLN A 45 7.26 -20.07 9.23
N MET A 46 6.09 -19.64 8.74
CA MET A 46 5.95 -18.39 8.00
C MET A 46 6.18 -17.17 8.90
N THR A 47 5.65 -17.20 10.12
CA THR A 47 5.75 -16.09 11.07
C THR A 47 7.08 -16.02 11.80
N ALA A 48 7.86 -17.11 11.81
CA ALA A 48 9.23 -17.11 12.30
C ALA A 48 10.16 -16.21 11.46
N LYS A 49 9.72 -15.76 10.27
CA LYS A 49 10.49 -14.88 9.38
C LYS A 49 10.09 -13.43 9.60
N VAL A 50 11.10 -12.56 9.75
CA VAL A 50 10.92 -11.11 9.69
C VAL A 50 10.20 -10.75 8.37
N PRO A 51 9.12 -9.95 8.40
CA PRO A 51 8.40 -9.50 7.21
C PRO A 51 9.32 -8.80 6.23
N PHE A 52 9.00 -8.84 4.93
CA PHE A 52 9.86 -8.28 3.89
C PHE A 52 10.26 -6.83 4.19
N ASP A 53 9.31 -5.95 4.52
CA ASP A 53 9.56 -4.53 4.76
C ASP A 53 10.46 -4.25 5.97
N ASP A 54 10.37 -5.10 7.01
CA ASP A 54 11.14 -4.98 8.24
C ASP A 54 12.53 -5.63 8.17
N ARG A 55 12.83 -6.40 7.12
CA ARG A 55 14.15 -7.00 6.95
C ARG A 55 15.19 -5.92 6.76
N ARG A 56 16.34 -6.09 7.43
CA ARG A 56 17.55 -5.33 7.18
C ARG A 56 18.16 -5.71 5.83
N ASN A 57 18.60 -4.72 5.07
CA ASN A 57 19.31 -4.92 3.82
C ASN A 57 20.81 -4.76 4.06
N LEU A 58 21.55 -5.88 4.12
CA LEU A 58 22.99 -5.88 4.41
C LEU A 58 23.85 -5.47 3.21
N THR A 59 23.27 -5.43 2.01
CA THR A 59 23.97 -5.04 0.78
C THR A 59 23.88 -3.54 0.50
N ALA A 60 22.87 -2.86 1.03
CA ALA A 60 22.66 -1.43 0.82
C ALA A 60 23.31 -0.58 1.92
N SER A 61 23.90 0.54 1.50
CA SER A 61 24.40 1.59 2.40
C SER A 61 23.29 2.59 2.76
N LEU A 62 23.45 3.33 3.85
CA LEU A 62 22.58 4.47 4.17
C LEU A 62 22.66 5.59 3.13
N GLU A 63 23.74 5.66 2.36
CA GLU A 63 23.90 6.60 1.24
C GLU A 63 22.87 6.40 0.14
N ALA A 64 22.25 5.21 0.05
CA ALA A 64 21.15 4.94 -0.87
C ALA A 64 19.86 5.70 -0.49
N LEU A 65 19.75 6.15 0.77
CA LEU A 65 18.58 6.88 1.25
C LEU A 65 18.77 8.38 1.04
N SER A 66 17.78 9.02 0.41
CA SER A 66 17.74 10.47 0.22
C SER A 66 17.13 11.17 1.43
N PRO A 67 17.89 12.01 2.17
CA PRO A 67 17.33 12.83 3.24
C PRO A 67 16.25 13.80 2.73
N ALA A 68 16.37 14.25 1.48
CA ALA A 68 15.42 15.16 0.86
C ALA A 68 14.06 14.47 0.64
N LEU A 69 14.06 13.22 0.12
CA LEU A 69 12.82 12.44 -0.03
C LEU A 69 12.16 12.19 1.33
N LEU A 70 12.94 11.87 2.35
CA LEU A 70 12.43 11.70 3.70
C LEU A 70 11.77 12.99 4.23
N ARG A 71 12.47 14.12 4.17
CA ARG A 71 11.94 15.40 4.67
C ARG A 71 10.70 15.85 3.91
N HIS A 72 10.71 15.69 2.58
CA HIS A 72 9.54 15.96 1.73
C HIS A 72 8.34 15.09 2.14
N PHE A 73 8.56 13.79 2.32
CA PHE A 73 7.51 12.87 2.79
C PHE A 73 6.95 13.28 4.16
N LEU A 74 7.84 13.56 5.14
CA LEU A 74 7.44 13.98 6.48
C LEU A 74 6.68 15.31 6.47
N SER A 75 7.07 16.24 5.60
CA SER A 75 6.36 17.52 5.42
C SER A 75 4.97 17.31 4.83
N ASN A 76 4.84 16.43 3.83
CA ASN A 76 3.56 16.17 3.16
C ASN A 76 2.52 15.52 4.08
N ILE A 77 2.96 14.74 5.08
CA ILE A 77 2.08 14.18 6.10
C ILE A 77 1.92 15.09 7.34
N ASN A 78 2.44 16.33 7.29
CA ASN A 78 2.45 17.30 8.39
C ASN A 78 3.06 16.72 9.68
N SER A 79 4.18 16.02 9.57
CA SER A 79 4.87 15.45 10.74
C SER A 79 5.59 16.53 11.54
N ASP A 80 5.37 16.53 12.86
CA ASP A 80 6.11 17.39 13.80
C ASP A 80 7.62 17.15 13.79
N LEU A 81 8.09 16.02 13.24
CA LEU A 81 9.52 15.72 13.09
C LEU A 81 10.26 16.71 12.16
N VAL A 82 9.54 17.45 11.32
CA VAL A 82 10.10 18.44 10.39
C VAL A 82 9.39 19.79 10.49
N ALA A 83 8.81 20.11 11.65
CA ALA A 83 8.15 21.39 11.87
C ALA A 83 9.13 22.58 11.72
N PRO A 84 8.63 23.79 11.38
CA PRO A 84 9.48 24.97 11.24
C PRO A 84 10.34 25.22 12.49
N GLY A 85 11.63 25.45 12.31
CA GLY A 85 12.59 25.65 13.39
C GLY A 85 13.16 24.37 14.01
N ILE A 86 12.73 23.19 13.56
CA ILE A 86 13.28 21.90 13.96
C ILE A 86 14.28 21.43 12.90
N ASP A 87 15.56 21.36 13.27
CA ASP A 87 16.60 20.74 12.44
C ASP A 87 17.13 19.47 13.11
N ILE A 88 16.52 18.34 12.76
CA ILE A 88 16.97 17.01 13.18
C ILE A 88 17.84 16.42 12.06
N PRO A 89 19.06 15.92 12.35
CA PRO A 89 19.87 15.21 11.37
C PRO A 89 19.14 14.01 10.76
N ALA A 90 19.40 13.72 9.48
CA ALA A 90 18.72 12.65 8.76
C ALA A 90 18.83 11.28 9.44
N ILE A 91 20.00 10.98 10.02
CA ILE A 91 20.25 9.73 10.73
C ILE A 91 19.34 9.56 11.96
N ASP A 92 19.07 10.65 12.67
CA ASP A 92 18.20 10.61 13.85
C ASP A 92 16.74 10.49 13.45
N LEU A 93 16.34 11.06 12.31
CA LEU A 93 15.02 10.81 11.73
C LEU A 93 14.88 9.33 11.32
N TYR A 94 15.88 8.75 10.67
CA TYR A 94 15.87 7.33 10.30
C TYR A 94 15.69 6.42 11.52
N ARG A 95 16.38 6.73 12.63
CA ARG A 95 16.26 6.01 13.90
C ARG A 95 14.88 6.20 14.55
N LYS A 96 14.37 7.44 14.59
CA LYS A 96 13.04 7.76 15.13
C LYS A 96 11.93 7.02 14.37
N LEU A 97 12.06 6.91 13.05
CA LEU A 97 11.14 6.16 12.19
C LEU A 97 11.38 4.65 12.22
N ARG A 98 12.45 4.18 12.88
CA ARG A 98 12.83 2.75 12.97
C ARG A 98 13.02 2.09 11.60
N ILE A 99 13.51 2.85 10.63
CA ILE A 99 13.75 2.38 9.26
C ILE A 99 15.22 2.00 9.01
N VAL A 100 16.07 2.13 10.01
CA VAL A 100 17.46 1.64 10.01
C VAL A 100 17.68 0.65 11.15
N PHE A 101 18.72 -0.16 11.02
CA PHE A 101 19.10 -1.17 12.01
C PHE A 101 20.61 -1.14 12.24
N LYS A 102 21.04 -1.19 13.50
CA LYS A 102 22.46 -1.21 13.86
C LYS A 102 23.05 -2.62 13.70
N VAL A 103 24.11 -2.75 12.92
CA VAL A 103 24.88 -3.99 12.71
C VAL A 103 26.34 -3.70 13.09
N ASN A 104 26.80 -4.26 14.20
CA ASN A 104 28.10 -3.94 14.79
C ASN A 104 28.26 -2.40 14.97
N GLU A 105 29.26 -1.80 14.33
CA GLU A 105 29.57 -0.37 14.42
C GLU A 105 28.94 0.50 13.31
N HIS A 106 28.13 -0.08 12.41
CA HIS A 106 27.45 0.68 11.36
C HIS A 106 25.94 0.44 11.36
N GLU A 107 25.21 1.26 10.63
CA GLU A 107 23.76 1.14 10.44
C GLU A 107 23.46 0.78 8.99
N VAL A 108 22.45 -0.07 8.80
CA VAL A 108 21.97 -0.50 7.49
C VAL A 108 20.49 -0.15 7.35
N PRO A 109 20.00 0.14 6.13
CA PRO A 109 18.59 0.41 5.91
C PRO A 109 17.76 -0.87 6.05
N LYS A 110 16.51 -0.72 6.50
CA LYS A 110 15.48 -1.74 6.28
C LYS A 110 14.92 -1.63 4.85
N ASN A 111 14.29 -2.69 4.37
CA ASN A 111 13.69 -2.69 3.04
C ASN A 111 12.65 -1.58 2.86
N VAL A 112 11.84 -1.28 3.89
CA VAL A 112 10.90 -0.15 3.87
C VAL A 112 11.58 1.20 3.62
N ALA A 113 12.81 1.39 4.12
CA ALA A 113 13.56 2.62 3.90
C ALA A 113 13.92 2.79 2.42
N LEU A 114 14.38 1.70 1.79
CA LEU A 114 14.75 1.69 0.38
C LEU A 114 13.52 1.85 -0.53
N LEU A 115 12.39 1.22 -0.19
CA LEU A 115 11.14 1.38 -0.93
C LEU A 115 10.65 2.84 -0.94
N PHE A 116 10.75 3.55 0.18
CA PHE A 116 10.20 4.90 0.33
C PHE A 116 11.19 6.04 0.06
N PHE A 117 12.49 5.83 0.27
CA PHE A 117 13.47 6.91 0.32
C PHE A 117 14.71 6.69 -0.54
N ALA A 118 14.78 5.60 -1.33
CA ALA A 118 15.70 5.54 -2.47
C ALA A 118 15.03 6.15 -3.72
N TYR A 119 15.79 6.86 -4.55
CA TYR A 119 15.25 7.43 -5.80
C TYR A 119 14.74 6.35 -6.75
N ASN A 120 15.45 5.22 -6.82
CA ASN A 120 15.12 4.07 -7.68
C ASN A 120 15.06 2.80 -6.83
N PRO A 121 13.92 2.44 -6.22
CA PRO A 121 13.82 1.23 -5.41
C PRO A 121 13.97 -0.06 -6.24
N GLU A 122 13.76 0.00 -7.56
CA GLU A 122 13.98 -1.13 -8.47
C GLU A 122 15.44 -1.61 -8.51
N ASP A 123 16.41 -0.75 -8.14
CA ASP A 123 17.82 -1.14 -8.03
C ASP A 123 18.06 -2.15 -6.90
N PHE A 124 17.18 -2.16 -5.89
CA PHE A 124 17.26 -3.05 -4.73
C PHE A 124 16.25 -4.20 -4.82
N PHE A 125 15.08 -3.94 -5.39
CA PHE A 125 13.96 -4.86 -5.45
C PHE A 125 13.38 -4.89 -6.87
N PRO A 126 13.76 -5.87 -7.70
CA PRO A 126 13.22 -6.01 -9.03
C PRO A 126 11.68 -6.04 -9.01
N GLY A 127 11.06 -5.17 -9.83
CA GLY A 127 9.61 -5.05 -9.88
C GLY A 127 9.00 -4.16 -8.79
N ALA A 128 9.78 -3.39 -8.02
CA ALA A 128 9.29 -2.34 -7.13
C ALA A 128 8.75 -1.13 -7.92
N ARG A 129 7.70 -1.37 -8.70
CA ARG A 129 6.96 -0.41 -9.53
C ARG A 129 5.49 -0.77 -9.53
N ILE A 130 4.62 0.21 -9.80
CA ILE A 130 3.19 -0.03 -10.02
C ILE A 130 2.92 0.00 -11.52
N GLU A 131 2.12 -0.96 -11.98
CA GLU A 131 1.71 -1.09 -13.38
C GLU A 131 0.19 -0.99 -13.45
N VAL A 132 -0.33 -0.09 -14.28
CA VAL A 132 -1.75 0.02 -14.55
C VAL A 132 -1.99 -0.43 -15.99
N VAL A 133 -2.86 -1.43 -16.14
CA VAL A 133 -3.22 -2.03 -17.43
C VAL A 133 -4.68 -1.73 -17.72
N GLN A 134 -4.95 -1.07 -18.84
CA GLN A 134 -6.29 -0.75 -19.31
C GLN A 134 -6.62 -1.59 -20.55
N PHE A 135 -7.78 -2.24 -20.51
CA PHE A 135 -8.33 -3.01 -21.64
C PHE A 135 -9.38 -2.16 -22.37
N GLY A 136 -9.29 -2.11 -23.71
CA GLY A 136 -10.32 -1.49 -24.55
C GLY A 136 -11.62 -2.29 -24.62
N ASP A 137 -12.74 -1.60 -24.95
CA ASP A 137 -14.10 -2.16 -25.02
C ASP A 137 -14.36 -3.03 -26.29
N ASP A 138 -13.40 -3.13 -27.20
CA ASP A 138 -13.59 -3.89 -28.43
C ASP A 138 -13.59 -5.39 -28.12
N THR A 139 -14.58 -6.11 -28.64
CA THR A 139 -14.87 -7.54 -28.43
C THR A 139 -13.72 -8.51 -28.76
N GLY A 140 -12.57 -8.01 -29.24
CA GLY A 140 -11.34 -8.76 -29.51
C GLY A 140 -10.21 -8.58 -28.49
N GLY A 141 -10.27 -7.61 -27.57
CA GLY A 141 -9.23 -7.40 -26.55
C GLY A 141 -7.87 -6.94 -27.07
N ASP A 142 -7.79 -6.44 -28.30
CA ASP A 142 -6.51 -6.14 -29.00
C ASP A 142 -5.81 -4.85 -28.52
N LEU A 143 -6.49 -3.99 -27.76
CA LEU A 143 -5.92 -2.74 -27.24
C LEU A 143 -5.69 -2.85 -25.74
N ILE A 144 -4.42 -3.01 -25.37
CA ILE A 144 -3.92 -3.01 -24.00
C ILE A 144 -3.02 -1.78 -23.85
N GLU A 145 -3.42 -0.83 -23.01
CA GLU A 145 -2.56 0.28 -22.62
C GLU A 145 -1.91 -0.04 -21.27
N GLU A 146 -0.58 -0.11 -21.23
CA GLU A 146 0.19 -0.35 -20.02
C GLU A 146 0.93 0.92 -19.61
N LYS A 147 0.72 1.35 -18.35
CA LYS A 147 1.42 2.49 -17.77
C LYS A 147 2.22 2.09 -16.56
N PHE A 148 3.51 2.41 -16.58
CA PHE A 148 4.46 2.10 -15.53
C PHE A 148 4.72 3.33 -14.65
N PHE A 149 4.66 3.14 -13.34
CA PHE A 149 4.95 4.15 -12.32
C PHE A 149 6.15 3.69 -11.50
N ARG A 150 7.24 4.46 -11.58
CA ARG A 150 8.55 4.13 -11.00
C ARG A 150 8.99 5.20 -10.01
N GLY A 151 10.04 4.90 -9.24
CA GLY A 151 10.58 5.80 -8.22
C GLY A 151 10.11 5.41 -6.82
N PRO A 152 10.18 6.31 -5.83
CA PRO A 152 9.81 5.97 -4.45
C PRO A 152 8.35 5.53 -4.32
N LEU A 153 8.06 4.56 -3.43
CA LEU A 153 6.74 3.93 -3.33
C LEU A 153 5.61 4.92 -3.08
N HIS A 154 5.81 5.90 -2.20
CA HIS A 154 4.81 6.94 -1.93
C HIS A 154 4.51 7.79 -3.17
N THR A 155 5.52 8.09 -3.99
CA THR A 155 5.38 8.82 -5.25
C THR A 155 4.61 7.99 -6.28
N GLN A 156 4.92 6.70 -6.41
CA GLN A 156 4.19 5.80 -7.31
C GLN A 156 2.70 5.77 -6.97
N ILE A 157 2.36 5.64 -5.68
CA ILE A 157 0.96 5.63 -5.22
C ILE A 157 0.25 6.93 -5.59
N THR A 158 0.84 8.09 -5.31
CA THR A 158 0.24 9.38 -5.68
C THR A 158 0.03 9.49 -7.19
N GLN A 159 1.04 9.17 -8.00
CA GLN A 159 0.95 9.24 -9.46
C GLN A 159 -0.12 8.29 -10.03
N VAL A 160 -0.25 7.10 -9.46
CA VAL A 160 -1.28 6.13 -9.84
C VAL A 160 -2.66 6.67 -9.48
N LEU A 161 -2.84 7.21 -8.28
CA LEU A 161 -4.12 7.79 -7.88
C LEU A 161 -4.51 8.99 -8.75
N ASP A 162 -3.56 9.87 -9.08
CA ASP A 162 -3.79 11.00 -9.99
C ASP A 162 -4.18 10.52 -11.39
N TYR A 163 -3.50 9.48 -11.89
CA TYR A 163 -3.86 8.86 -13.16
C TYR A 163 -5.25 8.23 -13.12
N LEU A 164 -5.57 7.45 -12.08
CA LEU A 164 -6.88 6.82 -11.91
C LEU A 164 -8.01 7.85 -11.77
N ASN A 165 -7.77 8.94 -11.06
CA ASN A 165 -8.75 10.03 -10.91
C ASN A 165 -9.01 10.75 -12.23
N GLY A 166 -8.04 10.79 -13.16
CA GLY A 166 -8.24 11.31 -14.51
C GLY A 166 -9.38 10.61 -15.26
N PHE A 167 -9.59 9.31 -15.03
CA PHE A 167 -10.66 8.54 -15.66
C PHE A 167 -12.06 8.82 -15.11
N ASN A 168 -12.17 9.32 -13.87
CA ASN A 168 -13.47 9.60 -13.24
C ASN A 168 -14.21 10.78 -13.88
N THR A 169 -13.60 11.52 -14.81
CA THR A 169 -14.15 12.79 -15.30
C THR A 169 -15.14 12.64 -16.45
N THR A 170 -15.16 11.56 -17.25
CA THR A 170 -16.17 11.47 -18.34
C THR A 170 -16.42 10.05 -18.85
N LEU A 171 -17.43 9.37 -18.31
CA LEU A 171 -18.15 8.32 -19.04
C LEU A 171 -19.49 8.90 -19.52
N ILE A 172 -19.45 9.60 -20.66
CA ILE A 172 -20.65 9.97 -21.41
C ILE A 172 -20.90 8.88 -22.45
N LYS A 173 -21.89 8.02 -22.21
CA LYS A 173 -22.44 7.18 -23.28
C LYS A 173 -23.50 7.98 -24.04
N LYS A 174 -23.21 8.33 -25.29
CA LYS A 174 -24.24 8.81 -26.22
C LYS A 174 -25.17 7.64 -26.58
N VAL A 175 -26.47 7.84 -26.40
CA VAL A 175 -27.49 6.89 -26.83
C VAL A 175 -27.78 7.14 -28.31
N PRO A 176 -27.75 6.12 -29.19
CA PRO A 176 -28.14 6.31 -30.58
C PRO A 176 -29.57 6.87 -30.67
N HIS A 177 -29.75 7.92 -31.48
CA HIS A 177 -31.03 8.64 -31.70
C HIS A 177 -31.54 9.57 -30.58
N GLN A 178 -30.71 9.96 -29.61
CA GLN A 178 -31.02 11.06 -28.69
C GLN A 178 -29.87 12.06 -28.59
N ALA A 179 -30.19 13.36 -28.54
CA ALA A 179 -29.19 14.43 -28.39
C ALA A 179 -28.63 14.53 -26.96
N GLU A 180 -29.32 13.98 -25.96
CA GLU A 180 -28.90 14.00 -24.57
C GLU A 180 -27.95 12.85 -24.23
N ALA A 181 -26.86 13.21 -23.56
CA ALA A 181 -25.89 12.30 -22.97
C ALA A 181 -26.36 11.85 -21.58
N ARG A 182 -26.39 10.54 -21.31
CA ARG A 182 -26.59 10.03 -19.95
C ARG A 182 -25.24 9.89 -19.25
N CYS A 183 -25.04 10.66 -18.18
CA CYS A 183 -23.96 10.46 -17.22
C CYS A 183 -24.46 9.49 -16.14
N GLY A 184 -23.85 8.31 -16.03
CA GLY A 184 -24.25 7.30 -15.06
C GLY A 184 -23.07 6.87 -14.19
N PHE A 185 -23.25 6.90 -12.87
CA PHE A 185 -22.32 6.33 -11.90
C PHE A 185 -22.78 4.90 -11.58
N SER A 186 -21.99 3.87 -11.94
CA SER A 186 -22.34 2.48 -11.66
C SER A 186 -21.64 1.99 -10.39
N LEU A 187 -22.24 2.22 -9.22
CA LEU A 187 -21.97 1.37 -8.07
C LEU A 187 -22.85 0.13 -8.17
N ARG A 188 -22.24 -1.06 -8.23
CA ARG A 188 -22.99 -2.32 -8.08
C ARG A 188 -23.59 -2.35 -6.68
N GLY A 189 -24.88 -2.05 -6.59
CA GLY A 189 -25.68 -2.17 -5.38
C GLY A 189 -27.12 -1.83 -5.73
N ASN A 190 -28.00 -2.81 -5.58
CA ASN A 190 -29.42 -2.74 -5.94
C ASN A 190 -30.09 -1.50 -5.30
N GLY A 191 -30.37 -0.48 -6.10
CA GLY A 191 -31.06 0.72 -5.66
C GLY A 191 -31.05 1.78 -6.75
N ARG A 192 -32.15 1.87 -7.52
CA ARG A 192 -32.38 2.98 -8.45
C ARG A 192 -32.50 4.28 -7.63
N SER A 193 -31.57 5.20 -7.81
CA SER A 193 -31.80 6.60 -7.50
C SER A 193 -31.77 7.38 -8.81
N ASP A 194 -32.95 7.74 -9.30
CA ASP A 194 -33.09 8.69 -10.40
C ASP A 194 -32.68 10.08 -9.90
N CYS A 195 -31.62 10.64 -10.48
CA CYS A 195 -31.27 12.05 -10.30
C CYS A 195 -31.58 12.80 -11.60
N GLU A 196 -32.52 13.73 -11.51
CA GLU A 196 -32.96 14.58 -12.61
C GLU A 196 -32.03 15.81 -12.69
N CYS A 197 -31.20 15.90 -13.72
CA CYS A 197 -30.41 17.10 -13.99
C CYS A 197 -31.22 18.04 -14.90
N ARG A 198 -31.74 19.13 -14.35
CA ARG A 198 -32.19 20.27 -15.16
C ARG A 198 -30.96 20.99 -15.72
N LEU A 199 -30.84 21.00 -17.03
CA LEU A 199 -30.04 21.98 -17.76
C LEU A 199 -30.78 23.32 -17.67
N SER A 200 -30.24 24.27 -16.92
CA SER A 200 -30.63 25.68 -17.04
C SER A 200 -29.95 26.28 -18.28
N PRO A 201 -30.62 27.21 -19.00
CA PRO A 201 -30.23 27.66 -20.33
C PRO A 201 -28.91 28.44 -20.38
#